data_AF-A0A9P1BHH7-F1
#
_entry.id   AF-A0A9P1BHH7-F1
#
_cell.length_a   1.000
_cell.length_b   1.000
_cell.length_c   1.000
_cell.angle_alpha   90.00
_cell.angle_beta   90.00
_cell.angle_gamma   90.00
#
_symmetry.space_group_name_H-M   'P 1'
#
loop_
_entity.id
_entity.type
_entity.pdbx_description
1 polymer ?
#
loop_
_entity_poly.entity_id
_entity_poly.type
_entity_poly.pdbx_seq_one_letter_code
_entity_poly.pdbx_strand_id
1 'polypeptide(L)'
;MAKPSPWTQSGDPDYEEQVQEAVTLIEEWHGSSKFKPLTPITSAFRQKDVAIGGDPKFREMSHFLTSYTHQERLVGMHHGDVSPRKDGIDSMNRRVRSLAHDAKVESPTHRSFPSSPRFAMAGSSITGAVAAAPSNPSSDADSPRASQALGLDAELNRRLKWREELDRNLRRLMTDVELGRDPNMKHYGHKMVCEQFEKRYDWFKDCGDKEVLKEQKGPPFVRYDPAKPVMAGSTRGIPKN
;
A
#
# COMPACT_ATOMS: atom_id res chain seq x y z
N MET A 1 -47.58 -7.55 23.72
CA MET A 1 -48.71 -7.08 22.90
C MET A 1 -48.14 -6.42 21.65
N ALA A 2 -48.16 -7.10 20.51
CA ALA A 2 -47.66 -6.55 19.25
C ALA A 2 -48.71 -5.60 18.66
N LYS A 3 -48.29 -4.38 18.30
CA LYS A 3 -49.17 -3.40 17.63
C LYS A 3 -49.42 -3.86 16.18
N PRO A 4 -50.67 -3.90 15.71
CA PRO A 4 -50.97 -4.25 14.31
C PRO A 4 -50.35 -3.24 13.36
N SER A 5 -49.89 -3.73 12.21
CA SER A 5 -49.21 -2.95 11.17
C SER A 5 -50.22 -2.00 10.49
N PRO A 6 -49.90 -0.72 10.27
CA PRO A 6 -50.84 0.32 9.79
C PRO A 6 -51.31 0.18 8.34
N TRP A 7 -50.92 -0.89 7.63
CA TRP A 7 -51.20 -1.06 6.19
C TRP A 7 -52.42 -1.94 5.88
N THR A 8 -53.22 -2.35 6.87
CA THR A 8 -54.28 -3.37 6.67
C THR A 8 -55.73 -2.84 6.74
N GLN A 9 -55.97 -1.53 6.70
CA GLN A 9 -57.32 -0.98 6.86
C GLN A 9 -57.68 0.16 5.89
N SER A 10 -57.41 -0.01 4.60
CA SER A 10 -58.17 0.72 3.57
C SER A 10 -59.03 -0.33 2.87
N GLY A 11 -60.30 -0.38 3.27
CA GLY A 11 -61.36 -1.04 2.51
C GLY A 11 -61.86 -0.08 1.43
N ASP A 12 -60.93 0.48 0.65
CA ASP A 12 -61.30 1.24 -0.54
C ASP A 12 -61.77 0.25 -1.60
N PRO A 13 -63.05 0.30 -2.02
CA PRO A 13 -63.56 -0.59 -3.07
C PRO A 13 -62.79 -0.44 -4.39
N ASP A 14 -62.13 0.70 -4.57
CA ASP A 14 -61.23 1.02 -5.68
C ASP A 14 -59.95 0.15 -5.69
N TYR A 15 -59.49 -0.34 -4.53
CA TYR A 15 -58.32 -1.22 -4.47
C TYR A 15 -58.61 -2.63 -4.99
N GLU A 16 -59.79 -3.19 -4.68
CA GLU A 16 -60.18 -4.50 -5.20
C GLU A 16 -60.37 -4.46 -6.73
N GLU A 17 -60.91 -3.35 -7.26
CA GLU A 17 -61.05 -3.14 -8.70
C GLU A 17 -59.67 -3.02 -9.38
N GLN A 18 -58.74 -2.24 -8.82
CA GLN A 18 -57.37 -2.14 -9.32
C GLN A 18 -56.61 -3.47 -9.26
N VAL A 19 -56.83 -4.29 -8.23
CA VAL A 19 -56.24 -5.63 -8.13
C VAL A 19 -56.82 -6.57 -9.19
N GLN A 20 -58.15 -6.52 -9.42
CA GLN A 20 -58.78 -7.33 -10.46
C GLN A 20 -58.35 -6.90 -11.86
N GLU A 21 -58.24 -5.59 -12.12
CA GLU A 21 -57.73 -5.04 -13.38
C GLU A 21 -56.27 -5.46 -13.61
N ALA A 22 -55.43 -5.42 -12.57
CA ALA A 22 -54.05 -5.89 -12.67
C ALA A 22 -53.98 -7.39 -12.97
N VAL A 23 -54.85 -8.21 -12.39
CA VAL A 23 -54.90 -9.66 -12.64
C VAL A 23 -55.35 -9.95 -14.07
N THR A 24 -56.38 -9.28 -14.59
CA THR A 24 -56.83 -9.47 -15.97
C THR A 24 -55.79 -9.00 -16.98
N LEU A 25 -55.10 -7.88 -16.70
CA LEU A 25 -53.96 -7.42 -17.51
C LEU A 25 -52.82 -8.45 -17.54
N ILE A 26 -52.51 -9.07 -16.40
CA ILE A 26 -51.52 -10.15 -16.32
C ILE A 26 -51.99 -11.35 -17.13
N GLU A 27 -53.23 -11.81 -17.00
CA GLU A 27 -53.75 -12.95 -17.75
C GLU A 27 -53.79 -12.70 -19.26
N GLU A 28 -54.20 -11.50 -19.70
CA GLU A 28 -54.18 -11.09 -21.11
C GLU A 28 -52.75 -11.04 -21.65
N TRP A 29 -51.81 -10.50 -20.88
CA TRP A 29 -50.40 -10.51 -21.22
C TRP A 29 -49.87 -11.94 -21.36
N HIS A 30 -50.25 -12.84 -20.46
CA HIS A 30 -49.81 -14.24 -20.50
C HIS A 30 -50.42 -15.04 -21.66
N GLY A 31 -51.60 -14.66 -22.16
CA GLY A 31 -52.23 -15.29 -23.32
C GLY A 31 -51.58 -14.96 -24.67
N SER A 32 -50.97 -13.79 -24.80
CA SER A 32 -50.37 -13.31 -26.06
C SER A 32 -48.83 -13.28 -26.03
N SER A 33 -48.24 -13.19 -24.85
CA SER A 33 -46.80 -13.05 -24.71
C SER A 33 -46.09 -14.40 -24.74
N LYS A 34 -45.12 -14.54 -25.64
CA LYS A 34 -44.09 -15.60 -25.61
C LYS A 34 -43.14 -15.42 -24.41
N PHE A 35 -43.63 -14.90 -23.28
CA PHE A 35 -42.88 -14.65 -22.08
C PHE A 35 -42.56 -15.99 -21.42
N LYS A 36 -41.32 -16.42 -21.54
CA LYS A 36 -40.83 -17.55 -20.76
C LYS A 36 -40.67 -17.03 -19.33
N PRO A 37 -41.39 -17.57 -18.32
CA PRO A 37 -41.19 -17.15 -16.95
C PRO A 37 -39.70 -17.29 -16.61
N LEU A 38 -39.15 -16.31 -15.89
CA LEU A 38 -37.77 -16.39 -15.44
C LEU A 38 -37.60 -17.71 -14.67
N THR A 39 -36.64 -18.52 -15.09
CA THR A 39 -36.34 -19.73 -14.34
C THR A 39 -35.86 -19.32 -12.93
N PRO A 40 -36.09 -20.15 -11.90
CA PRO A 40 -35.66 -19.85 -10.53
C PRO A 40 -34.16 -19.50 -10.42
N ILE A 41 -33.36 -20.07 -11.32
CA ILE A 41 -31.93 -19.80 -11.43
C ILE A 41 -31.65 -18.38 -11.93
N THR A 42 -32.37 -17.90 -12.96
CA THR A 42 -32.14 -16.55 -13.48
C THR A 42 -32.65 -15.47 -12.53
N SER A 43 -33.71 -15.75 -11.75
CA SER A 43 -34.14 -14.85 -10.69
C SER A 43 -33.11 -14.74 -9.56
N ALA A 44 -32.42 -15.83 -9.21
CA ALA A 44 -31.42 -15.82 -8.14
C ALA A 44 -30.21 -14.93 -8.47
N PHE A 45 -29.66 -15.01 -9.69
CA PHE A 45 -28.55 -14.14 -10.11
C PHE A 45 -28.97 -12.67 -10.17
N ARG A 46 -30.21 -12.39 -10.58
CA ARG A 46 -30.73 -11.01 -10.61
C ARG A 46 -30.87 -10.44 -9.19
N GLN A 47 -31.39 -11.21 -8.24
CA GLN A 47 -31.46 -10.81 -6.83
C GLN A 47 -30.07 -10.55 -6.25
N LYS A 48 -29.11 -11.44 -6.52
CA LYS A 48 -27.71 -11.27 -6.10
C LYS A 48 -27.09 -10.00 -6.67
N ASP A 49 -27.21 -9.76 -7.98
CA ASP A 49 -26.63 -8.57 -8.63
C ASP A 49 -27.19 -7.26 -8.07
N VAL A 50 -28.51 -7.19 -7.86
CA VAL A 50 -29.14 -6.03 -7.21
C VAL A 50 -28.58 -5.82 -5.80
N ALA A 51 -28.26 -6.89 -5.09
CA ALA A 51 -27.68 -6.84 -3.75
C ALA A 51 -26.16 -6.54 -3.74
N ILE A 52 -25.44 -6.58 -4.88
CA ILE A 52 -23.98 -6.37 -4.91
C ILE A 52 -23.57 -5.01 -4.33
N GLY A 53 -24.36 -3.95 -4.57
CA GLY A 53 -24.06 -2.63 -4.00
C GLY A 53 -24.18 -2.59 -2.46
N GLY A 54 -24.98 -3.49 -1.89
CA GLY A 54 -25.11 -3.69 -0.44
C GLY A 54 -24.14 -4.72 0.12
N ASP A 55 -23.42 -5.46 -0.72
CA ASP A 55 -22.54 -6.56 -0.29
C ASP A 55 -21.36 -5.99 0.50
N PRO A 56 -21.05 -6.54 1.70
CA PRO A 56 -19.91 -6.12 2.50
C PRO A 56 -18.57 -6.20 1.74
N LYS A 57 -18.41 -7.17 0.83
CA LYS A 57 -17.21 -7.34 0.00
C LYS A 57 -17.02 -6.17 -0.97
N PHE A 58 -18.11 -5.72 -1.59
CA PHE A 58 -18.08 -4.58 -2.50
C PHE A 58 -17.75 -3.29 -1.74
N ARG A 59 -18.33 -3.11 -0.55
CA ARG A 59 -18.03 -1.97 0.33
C ARG A 59 -16.58 -1.96 0.79
N GLU A 60 -16.02 -3.11 1.14
CA GLU A 60 -14.61 -3.25 1.52
C GLU A 60 -13.68 -2.80 0.39
N MET A 61 -13.89 -3.30 -0.83
CA MET A 61 -13.11 -2.89 -2.01
C MET A 61 -13.27 -1.40 -2.36
N SER A 62 -14.49 -0.87 -2.24
CA SER A 62 -14.77 0.56 -2.46
C SER A 62 -14.09 1.44 -1.42
N HIS A 63 -14.16 1.06 -0.14
CA HIS A 63 -13.45 1.74 0.94
C HIS A 63 -11.93 1.69 0.74
N PHE A 64 -11.41 0.56 0.28
CA PHE A 64 -10.00 0.42 -0.01
C PHE A 64 -9.53 1.39 -1.11
N LEU A 65 -10.34 1.60 -2.16
CA LEU A 65 -10.07 2.57 -3.23
C LEU A 65 -10.13 4.03 -2.76
N THR A 66 -10.98 4.36 -1.79
CA THR A 66 -11.10 5.73 -1.25
C THR A 66 -10.12 6.00 -0.10
N SER A 67 -9.56 4.96 0.51
CA SER A 67 -8.58 5.09 1.58
C SER A 67 -7.21 5.55 1.05
N TYR A 68 -7.08 6.83 0.71
CA TYR A 68 -5.81 7.47 0.32
C TYR A 68 -4.74 7.47 1.42
N THR A 69 -5.10 7.05 2.64
CA THR A 69 -4.20 6.94 3.80
C THR A 69 -2.97 6.07 3.53
N HIS A 70 -3.03 5.14 2.57
CA HIS A 70 -1.87 4.35 2.16
C HIS A 70 -0.91 5.12 1.25
N GLN A 71 -1.46 5.79 0.22
CA GLN A 71 -0.68 6.60 -0.70
C GLN A 71 0.00 7.76 0.02
N GLU A 72 -0.71 8.43 0.93
CA GLU A 72 -0.14 9.50 1.76
C GLU A 72 1.00 9.00 2.64
N ARG A 73 0.90 7.78 3.20
CA ARG A 73 1.99 7.17 3.98
C ARG A 73 3.22 6.85 3.12
N LEU A 74 3.04 6.29 1.93
CA LEU A 74 4.16 5.98 1.03
C LEU A 74 4.82 7.24 0.47
N VAL A 75 4.03 8.23 0.05
CA VAL A 75 4.54 9.50 -0.48
C VAL A 75 5.18 10.34 0.63
N GLY A 76 4.62 10.32 1.84
CA GLY A 76 5.19 10.96 3.03
C GLY A 76 6.58 10.42 3.41
N MET A 77 6.87 9.14 3.15
CA MET A 77 8.23 8.60 3.31
C MET A 77 9.25 9.25 2.35
N HIS A 78 8.80 9.74 1.19
CA HIS A 78 9.66 10.32 0.15
C HIS A 78 9.95 11.81 0.36
N HIS A 79 9.05 12.54 1.03
CA HIS A 79 9.19 13.99 1.23
C HIS A 79 10.12 14.39 2.37
N GLY A 80 10.84 13.44 2.97
CA GLY A 80 11.86 13.76 3.97
C GLY A 80 11.29 14.32 5.28
N ASP A 81 9.96 14.30 5.46
CA ASP A 81 9.30 14.49 6.75
C ASP A 81 9.65 13.29 7.62
N VAL A 82 10.83 13.43 8.22
CA VAL A 82 11.16 13.07 9.58
C VAL A 82 10.42 11.81 10.02
N SER A 83 10.88 10.67 9.51
CA SER A 83 10.77 9.46 10.31
C SER A 83 11.24 9.85 11.73
N PRO A 84 10.48 9.59 12.80
CA PRO A 84 10.90 9.90 14.18
C PRO A 84 12.30 9.36 14.53
N ARG A 85 12.78 8.41 13.71
CA ARG A 85 14.14 7.87 13.72
C ARG A 85 15.22 8.87 13.32
N LYS A 86 14.96 9.75 12.34
CA LYS A 86 15.93 10.73 11.85
C LYS A 86 16.12 11.85 12.88
N ASP A 87 15.04 12.31 13.51
CA ASP A 87 15.13 13.26 14.62
C ASP A 87 15.92 12.71 15.81
N GLY A 88 15.69 11.46 16.21
CA GLY A 88 16.46 10.83 17.29
C GLY A 88 17.95 10.71 16.94
N ILE A 89 18.27 10.33 15.70
CA ILE A 89 19.65 10.18 15.22
C ILE A 89 20.32 11.55 15.05
N ASP A 90 19.65 12.54 14.50
CA ASP A 90 20.18 13.89 14.31
C ASP A 90 20.32 14.64 15.63
N SER A 91 19.43 14.39 16.60
CA SER A 91 19.54 14.87 17.97
C SER A 91 20.75 14.23 18.70
N MET A 92 20.93 12.92 18.58
CA MET A 92 22.14 12.26 19.10
C MET A 92 23.41 12.76 18.41
N ASN A 93 23.42 12.89 17.08
CA ASN A 93 24.57 13.39 16.34
C ASN A 93 24.89 14.84 16.71
N ARG A 94 23.88 15.68 16.96
CA ARG A 94 24.07 17.03 17.51
C ARG A 94 24.72 16.98 18.88
N ARG A 95 24.24 16.09 19.76
CA ARG A 95 24.79 15.92 21.11
C ARG A 95 26.23 15.40 21.10
N VAL A 96 26.56 14.44 20.25
CA VAL A 96 27.93 13.94 20.07
C VAL A 96 28.85 15.03 19.54
N ARG A 97 28.41 15.84 18.57
CA ARG A 97 29.20 16.98 18.08
C ARG A 97 29.39 18.06 19.15
N SER A 98 28.38 18.32 19.98
CA SER A 98 28.50 19.22 21.12
C SER A 98 29.56 18.73 22.10
N LEU A 99 29.50 17.46 22.52
CA LEU A 99 30.47 16.87 23.44
C LEU A 99 31.89 16.86 22.86
N ALA A 100 32.05 16.63 21.56
CA ALA A 100 33.35 16.71 20.89
C ALA A 100 33.91 18.14 20.84
N HIS A 101 33.03 19.15 20.73
CA HIS A 101 33.42 20.55 20.81
C HIS A 101 33.85 20.92 22.23
N ASP A 102 33.11 20.50 23.25
CA ASP A 102 33.42 20.77 24.66
C ASP A 102 34.75 20.12 25.07
N ALA A 103 35.00 18.88 24.63
CA ALA A 103 36.26 18.18 24.88
C ALA A 103 37.49 18.84 24.24
N LYS A 104 37.30 19.67 23.19
CA LYS A 104 38.40 20.36 22.50
C LYS A 104 38.81 21.66 23.21
N VAL A 105 37.99 22.17 24.12
CA VAL A 105 38.28 23.39 24.89
C VAL A 105 39.22 23.11 26.08
N GLU A 106 39.35 21.85 26.51
CA GLU A 106 40.19 21.46 27.66
C GLU A 106 41.46 20.67 27.29
N SER A 107 42.03 20.86 26.09
CA SER A 107 43.36 20.27 25.82
C SER A 107 44.46 21.13 26.46
N PRO A 108 45.16 20.64 27.51
CA PRO A 108 46.29 21.35 28.08
C PRO A 108 47.42 21.38 27.05
N THR A 109 48.03 22.55 26.87
CA THR A 109 49.18 22.79 26.00
C THR A 109 50.35 21.87 26.39
N HIS A 110 50.38 20.65 25.86
CA HIS A 110 51.53 19.75 26.01
C HIS A 110 52.56 20.04 24.92
N ARG A 111 53.79 20.20 25.41
CA ARG A 111 54.99 20.65 24.71
C ARG A 111 55.29 19.86 23.44
N SER A 112 55.82 20.59 22.47
CA SER A 112 56.42 20.10 21.24
C SER A 112 57.43 18.98 21.51
N PHE A 113 57.27 17.85 20.82
CA PHE A 113 58.36 16.91 20.62
C PHE A 113 59.01 17.16 19.25
N PRO A 114 60.35 17.03 19.17
CA PRO A 114 61.08 17.30 17.94
C PRO A 114 60.88 16.21 16.89
N SER A 115 60.72 16.73 15.67
CA SER A 115 60.90 16.08 14.37
C SER A 115 62.05 15.06 14.36
N SER A 116 61.78 13.89 13.78
CA SER A 116 62.82 12.96 13.33
C SER A 116 62.49 12.39 11.94
N PRO A 117 63.51 11.93 11.20
CA PRO A 117 63.69 12.33 9.82
C PRO A 117 63.23 11.29 8.78
N ARG A 118 62.95 11.86 7.60
CA ARG A 118 62.99 11.31 6.24
C ARG A 118 63.80 10.02 6.08
N PHE A 119 63.14 8.98 5.57
CA PHE A 119 63.78 8.02 4.66
C PHE A 119 63.44 8.41 3.21
N ALA A 120 64.47 8.88 2.51
CA ALA A 120 64.46 9.03 1.05
C ALA A 120 64.98 7.73 0.43
N MET A 121 64.24 7.16 -0.51
CA MET A 121 64.78 6.24 -1.51
C MET A 121 64.40 6.80 -2.88
N ALA A 122 65.44 7.18 -3.62
CA ALA A 122 65.39 7.62 -4.99
C ALA A 122 65.31 6.40 -5.94
N GLY A 123 64.65 6.58 -7.09
CA GLY A 123 64.71 5.58 -8.16
C GLY A 123 63.87 5.93 -9.38
N SER A 124 64.53 6.53 -10.37
CA SER A 124 64.25 6.47 -11.81
C SER A 124 63.14 7.34 -12.42
N SER A 125 63.64 8.40 -13.07
CA SER A 125 63.03 9.15 -14.18
C SER A 125 62.60 8.25 -15.34
N ILE A 126 61.38 8.46 -15.83
CA ILE A 126 61.04 8.36 -17.26
C ILE A 126 60.35 9.68 -17.65
N THR A 127 60.88 10.28 -18.71
CA THR A 127 60.45 11.55 -19.30
C THR A 127 59.25 11.36 -20.22
N GLY A 128 58.27 12.27 -20.13
CA GLY A 128 57.68 12.93 -21.30
C GLY A 128 56.41 12.35 -21.92
N ALA A 129 55.25 12.84 -21.46
CA ALA A 129 54.14 13.24 -22.33
C ALA A 129 53.20 14.17 -21.54
N VAL A 130 53.15 15.44 -21.92
CA VAL A 130 52.19 16.43 -21.39
C VAL A 130 50.84 16.23 -22.08
N ALA A 131 49.95 15.49 -21.41
CA ALA A 131 48.52 15.58 -21.64
C ALA A 131 47.89 16.23 -20.41
N ALA A 132 47.10 17.28 -20.63
CA ALA A 132 46.44 18.04 -19.58
C ALA A 132 45.64 17.11 -18.65
N ALA A 133 46.08 17.03 -17.39
CA ALA A 133 45.45 16.22 -16.36
C ALA A 133 44.11 16.88 -15.95
N PRO A 134 42.97 16.18 -16.05
CA PRO A 134 41.77 16.60 -15.33
C PRO A 134 42.06 16.51 -13.84
N SER A 135 41.78 17.58 -13.11
CA SER A 135 41.83 17.64 -11.66
C SER A 135 41.01 16.49 -11.06
N ASN A 136 41.69 15.53 -10.44
CA ASN A 136 41.07 14.42 -9.71
C ASN A 136 40.21 14.99 -8.57
N PRO A 137 38.87 14.84 -8.60
CA PRO A 137 38.04 15.13 -7.43
C PRO A 137 38.37 14.11 -6.34
N SER A 138 38.55 14.59 -5.12
CA SER A 138 38.88 13.78 -3.95
C SER A 138 37.88 12.62 -3.76
N SER A 139 38.42 11.41 -3.83
CA SER A 139 37.77 10.11 -3.72
C SER A 139 37.39 9.77 -2.26
N ASP A 140 36.55 10.60 -1.62
CA ASP A 140 35.84 10.25 -0.38
C ASP A 140 34.41 9.71 -0.65
N ALA A 141 34.14 9.32 -1.91
CA ALA A 141 32.81 8.92 -2.39
C ALA A 141 32.47 7.44 -2.19
N ASP A 142 33.38 6.60 -1.70
CA ASP A 142 33.12 5.18 -1.41
C ASP A 142 32.42 4.99 -0.06
N SER A 143 31.36 5.76 0.19
CA SER A 143 30.47 5.52 1.30
C SER A 143 29.45 4.43 0.89
N PRO A 144 29.47 3.22 1.49
CA PRO A 144 28.51 2.14 1.20
C PRO A 144 27.05 2.50 1.56
N ARG A 145 26.80 3.74 1.99
CA ARG A 145 25.49 4.32 2.29
C ARG A 145 24.74 4.76 1.03
N ALA A 146 25.44 5.21 -0.01
CA ALA A 146 24.79 5.70 -1.23
C ALA A 146 24.10 4.56 -2.01
N SER A 147 24.73 3.38 -2.06
CA SER A 147 24.17 2.19 -2.70
C SER A 147 22.98 1.58 -1.94
N GLN A 148 22.90 1.77 -0.62
CA GLN A 148 21.70 1.36 0.15
C GLN A 148 20.51 2.28 -0.09
N ALA A 149 20.73 3.60 -0.25
CA ALA A 149 19.65 4.55 -0.53
C ALA A 149 18.97 4.25 -1.88
N LEU A 150 19.75 4.01 -2.93
CA LEU A 150 19.22 3.69 -4.27
C LEU A 150 18.38 2.41 -4.29
N GLY A 151 18.73 1.41 -3.47
CA GLY A 151 17.96 0.17 -3.35
C GLY A 151 16.58 0.37 -2.70
N LEU A 152 16.47 1.31 -1.75
CA LEU A 152 15.21 1.62 -1.08
C LEU A 152 14.24 2.34 -2.01
N ASP A 153 14.73 3.29 -2.81
CA ASP A 153 13.90 4.03 -3.76
C ASP A 153 13.37 3.11 -4.87
N ALA A 154 14.18 2.18 -5.36
CA ALA A 154 13.76 1.19 -6.35
C ALA A 154 12.65 0.25 -5.82
N GLU A 155 12.77 -0.21 -4.58
CA GLU A 155 11.75 -1.04 -3.93
C GLU A 155 10.47 -0.24 -3.64
N LEU A 156 10.59 1.02 -3.21
CA LEU A 156 9.44 1.90 -3.01
C LEU A 156 8.68 2.15 -4.31
N ASN A 157 9.39 2.47 -5.40
CA ASN A 157 8.78 2.64 -6.72
C ASN A 157 8.09 1.36 -7.21
N ARG A 158 8.67 0.19 -6.95
CA ARG A 158 8.03 -1.10 -7.25
C ARG A 158 6.72 -1.26 -6.48
N ARG A 159 6.67 -0.84 -5.21
CA ARG A 159 5.45 -0.90 -4.38
C ARG A 159 4.39 0.08 -4.86
N LEU A 160 4.75 1.32 -5.17
CA LEU A 160 3.83 2.30 -5.74
C LEU A 160 3.22 1.80 -7.04
N LYS A 161 4.05 1.28 -7.96
CA LYS A 161 3.56 0.72 -9.23
C LYS A 161 2.63 -0.47 -9.02
N TRP A 162 2.96 -1.37 -8.10
CA TRP A 162 2.08 -2.50 -7.77
C TRP A 162 0.74 -2.02 -7.22
N ARG A 163 0.76 -0.99 -6.36
CA ARG A 163 -0.45 -0.40 -5.79
C ARG A 163 -1.33 0.25 -6.86
N GLU A 164 -0.74 1.06 -7.73
CA GLU A 164 -1.45 1.68 -8.86
C GLU A 164 -2.10 0.63 -9.76
N GLU A 165 -1.40 -0.47 -10.03
CA GLU A 165 -1.95 -1.58 -10.81
C GLU A 165 -3.12 -2.25 -10.08
N LEU A 166 -3.02 -2.43 -8.77
CA LEU A 166 -4.10 -2.99 -7.97
C LEU A 166 -5.35 -2.08 -7.97
N ASP A 167 -5.16 -0.77 -7.75
CA ASP A 167 -6.23 0.23 -7.78
C ASP A 167 -6.87 0.33 -9.18
N ARG A 168 -6.06 0.28 -10.24
CA ARG A 168 -6.54 0.25 -11.63
C ARG A 168 -7.43 -0.97 -11.88
N ASN A 169 -7.01 -2.13 -11.39
CA ASN A 169 -7.77 -3.37 -11.55
C ASN A 169 -9.08 -3.36 -10.76
N LEU A 170 -9.07 -2.81 -9.54
CA LEU A 170 -10.28 -2.63 -8.74
C LEU A 170 -11.25 -1.63 -9.39
N ARG A 171 -10.77 -0.48 -9.87
CA ARG A 171 -11.62 0.49 -10.58
C ARG A 171 -12.26 -0.13 -11.81
N ARG A 172 -11.48 -0.89 -12.59
CA ARG A 172 -11.99 -1.63 -13.75
C ARG A 172 -13.09 -2.63 -13.35
N LEU A 173 -12.91 -3.37 -12.26
CA LEU A 173 -13.95 -4.25 -11.74
C LEU A 173 -15.25 -3.50 -11.45
N MET A 174 -15.16 -2.37 -10.74
CA MET A 174 -16.35 -1.59 -10.39
C MET A 174 -17.09 -1.12 -11.66
N THR A 175 -16.35 -0.70 -12.68
CA THR A 175 -16.93 -0.37 -13.99
C THR A 175 -17.51 -1.59 -14.71
N ASP A 176 -16.85 -2.75 -14.66
CA ASP A 176 -17.35 -4.00 -15.27
C ASP A 176 -18.69 -4.43 -14.65
N VAL A 177 -18.85 -4.24 -13.33
CA VAL A 177 -20.13 -4.47 -12.61
C VAL A 177 -21.22 -3.51 -13.08
N GLU A 178 -20.90 -2.23 -13.30
CA GLU A 178 -21.84 -1.24 -13.81
C GLU A 178 -22.25 -1.52 -15.26
N LEU A 179 -21.30 -1.89 -16.13
CA LEU A 179 -21.55 -2.23 -17.53
C LEU A 179 -22.33 -3.55 -17.67
N GLY A 180 -22.09 -4.52 -16.80
CA GLY A 180 -22.80 -5.80 -16.82
C GLY A 180 -24.29 -5.70 -16.43
N ARG A 181 -24.73 -4.52 -15.95
CA ARG A 181 -26.15 -4.19 -15.69
C ARG A 181 -26.88 -3.66 -16.91
N ASP A 182 -26.27 -3.70 -18.10
CA ASP A 182 -26.95 -3.35 -19.34
C ASP A 182 -28.21 -4.25 -19.54
N PRO A 183 -29.42 -3.65 -19.65
CA PRO A 183 -30.66 -4.40 -19.88
C PRO A 183 -30.61 -5.28 -21.14
N ASN A 184 -29.75 -4.97 -22.11
CA ASN A 184 -29.59 -5.75 -23.34
C ASN A 184 -28.95 -7.13 -23.10
N MET A 185 -28.16 -7.30 -22.03
CA MET A 185 -27.47 -8.57 -21.71
C MET A 185 -28.37 -9.62 -21.03
N LYS A 186 -29.63 -9.28 -20.76
CA LYS A 186 -30.65 -10.16 -20.15
C LYS A 186 -30.08 -10.88 -18.91
N HIS A 187 -30.34 -12.18 -18.76
CA HIS A 187 -29.89 -12.97 -17.61
C HIS A 187 -28.39 -13.28 -17.58
N TYR A 188 -27.74 -13.24 -18.74
CA TYR A 188 -26.32 -13.56 -18.83
C TYR A 188 -25.45 -12.49 -18.17
N GLY A 189 -25.86 -11.21 -18.29
CA GLY A 189 -25.21 -10.08 -17.62
C GLY A 189 -25.10 -10.28 -16.12
N HIS A 190 -26.23 -10.51 -15.43
CA HIS A 190 -26.26 -10.72 -13.98
C HIS A 190 -25.37 -11.88 -13.51
N LYS A 191 -25.38 -13.01 -14.25
CA LYS A 191 -24.55 -14.17 -13.93
C LYS A 191 -23.06 -13.82 -14.06
N MET A 192 -22.67 -13.21 -15.17
CA MET A 192 -21.29 -12.82 -15.43
C MET A 192 -20.79 -11.82 -14.38
N VAL A 193 -21.61 -10.84 -14.00
CA VAL A 193 -21.27 -9.87 -12.95
C VAL A 193 -21.01 -10.56 -11.62
N CYS A 194 -21.89 -11.49 -11.20
CA CYS A 194 -21.71 -12.24 -9.96
C CYS A 194 -20.42 -13.07 -9.97
N GLU A 195 -20.16 -13.81 -11.05
CA GLU A 195 -18.96 -14.66 -11.18
C GLU A 195 -17.66 -13.83 -11.24
N GLN A 196 -17.67 -12.72 -11.97
CA GLN A 196 -16.51 -11.82 -12.03
C GLN A 196 -16.25 -11.14 -10.69
N PHE A 197 -17.30 -10.73 -9.99
CA PHE A 197 -17.21 -10.12 -8.68
C PHE A 197 -16.57 -11.07 -7.66
N GLU A 198 -17.04 -12.32 -7.57
CA GLU A 198 -16.47 -13.33 -6.67
C GLU A 198 -14.98 -13.58 -6.98
N LYS A 199 -14.66 -13.87 -8.24
CA LYS A 199 -13.29 -14.13 -8.67
C LYS A 199 -12.33 -12.97 -8.38
N ARG A 200 -12.80 -11.73 -8.57
CA ARG A 200 -11.99 -10.54 -8.31
C ARG A 200 -11.85 -10.23 -6.83
N TYR A 201 -12.86 -10.52 -6.02
CA TYR A 201 -12.77 -10.38 -4.58
C TYR A 201 -11.75 -11.37 -4.00
N ASP A 202 -11.74 -12.62 -4.48
CA ASP A 202 -10.75 -13.62 -4.06
C ASP A 202 -9.32 -13.14 -4.38
N TRP A 203 -9.12 -12.63 -5.61
CA TRP A 203 -7.85 -11.99 -5.99
C TRP A 203 -7.51 -10.78 -5.10
N PHE A 204 -8.49 -9.94 -4.78
CA PHE A 204 -8.31 -8.79 -3.89
C PHE A 204 -7.89 -9.25 -2.49
N LYS A 205 -8.45 -10.32 -1.94
CA LYS A 205 -8.00 -10.88 -0.65
C LYS A 205 -6.57 -11.40 -0.71
N ASP A 206 -6.25 -12.20 -1.72
CA ASP A 206 -4.91 -12.75 -1.90
C ASP A 206 -3.83 -11.67 -2.08
N CYS A 207 -4.18 -10.54 -2.68
CA CYS A 207 -3.29 -9.40 -2.88
C CYS A 207 -3.28 -8.43 -1.69
N GLY A 208 -4.45 -8.10 -1.16
CA GLY A 208 -4.66 -7.15 -0.05
C GLY A 208 -4.06 -7.66 1.25
N ASP A 209 -4.20 -8.96 1.56
CA ASP A 209 -3.59 -9.55 2.76
C ASP A 209 -2.06 -9.44 2.73
N LYS A 210 -1.45 -9.54 1.54
CA LYS A 210 0.01 -9.34 1.38
C LYS A 210 0.41 -7.89 1.64
N GLU A 211 -0.45 -6.93 1.35
CA GLU A 211 -0.21 -5.52 1.64
C GLU A 211 -0.33 -5.26 3.14
N VAL A 212 -1.40 -5.75 3.77
CA VAL A 212 -1.60 -5.64 5.23
C VAL A 212 -0.43 -6.27 6.01
N LEU A 213 0.06 -7.43 5.57
CA LEU A 213 1.22 -8.09 6.18
C LEU A 213 2.52 -7.30 5.98
N LYS A 214 2.67 -6.58 4.86
CA LYS A 214 3.84 -5.71 4.60
C LYS A 214 3.73 -4.35 5.30
N GLU A 215 2.52 -3.89 5.58
CA GLU A 215 2.22 -2.68 6.37
C GLU A 215 2.43 -2.89 7.86
N GLN A 216 2.12 -4.08 8.38
CA GLN A 216 2.45 -4.41 9.75
C GLN A 216 3.95 -4.15 9.93
N LYS A 217 4.28 -3.19 10.80
CA LYS A 217 5.66 -2.97 11.26
C LYS A 217 6.17 -4.34 11.65
N GLY A 218 7.11 -4.87 10.85
CA GLY A 218 7.59 -6.24 11.01
C GLY A 218 7.84 -6.55 12.48
N PRO A 219 7.57 -7.79 12.92
CA PRO A 219 7.60 -8.14 14.32
C PRO A 219 8.84 -7.59 15.03
N PRO A 220 8.72 -7.09 16.27
CA PRO A 220 9.78 -6.36 16.96
C PRO A 220 11.07 -7.16 17.17
N PHE A 221 11.08 -8.46 16.86
CA PHE A 221 12.26 -9.32 16.97
C PHE A 221 13.38 -9.02 15.96
N VAL A 222 13.18 -8.11 14.99
CA VAL A 222 14.28 -7.54 14.15
C VAL A 222 14.50 -6.06 14.46
N ARG A 223 14.30 -5.63 15.70
CA ARG A 223 14.73 -4.31 16.15
C ARG A 223 15.75 -4.48 17.26
N TYR A 224 17.00 -4.31 16.87
CA TYR A 224 18.08 -4.15 17.82
C TYR A 224 17.84 -2.85 18.59
N ASP A 225 17.56 -3.00 19.87
CA ASP A 225 17.54 -1.87 20.80
C ASP A 225 18.94 -1.77 21.41
N PRO A 226 19.73 -0.73 21.06
CA PRO A 226 21.09 -0.58 21.56
C PRO A 226 21.15 -0.33 23.08
N ALA A 227 20.03 0.07 23.70
CA ALA A 227 19.94 0.27 25.13
C ALA A 227 19.62 -1.02 25.91
N LYS A 228 19.19 -2.09 25.23
CA LYS A 228 18.92 -3.37 25.88
C LYS A 228 20.18 -4.23 25.94
N PRO A 229 20.40 -4.94 27.06
CA PRO A 229 21.57 -5.80 27.20
C PRO A 229 21.59 -6.87 26.11
N VAL A 230 22.79 -7.15 25.60
CA VAL A 230 23.05 -8.15 24.57
C VAL A 230 22.58 -9.50 25.10
N MET A 231 21.65 -10.17 24.40
CA MET A 231 21.23 -11.50 24.81
C MET A 231 22.41 -12.47 24.77
N ALA A 232 22.47 -13.37 25.75
CA ALA A 232 23.46 -14.44 25.80
C ALA A 232 23.45 -15.24 24.48
N GLY A 233 24.63 -15.42 23.88
CA GLY A 233 24.79 -16.06 22.57
C GLY A 233 24.82 -15.11 21.37
N SER A 234 24.65 -13.80 21.55
CA SER A 234 24.84 -12.83 20.47
C SER A 234 26.32 -12.50 20.27
N THR A 235 26.81 -12.59 19.03
CA THR A 235 28.20 -12.30 18.63
C THR A 235 28.58 -10.81 18.69
N ARG A 236 27.67 -9.94 19.16
CA ARG A 236 27.81 -8.48 19.13
C ARG A 236 28.85 -7.92 20.10
N GLY A 237 29.38 -8.74 21.01
CA GLY A 237 30.32 -8.31 22.05
C GLY A 237 31.75 -8.80 21.90
N ILE A 238 32.15 -9.37 20.75
CA ILE A 238 33.53 -9.87 20.60
C ILE A 238 34.45 -8.66 20.30
N PRO A 239 35.27 -8.18 21.25
CA PRO A 239 36.25 -7.15 20.95
C PRO A 239 37.24 -7.70 19.92
N LYS A 240 37.51 -6.92 18.87
CA LYS A 240 38.62 -7.21 17.96
C LYS A 240 39.90 -6.84 18.71
N ASN A 241 40.66 -7.85 19.12
CA ASN A 241 42.05 -7.69 19.54
C ASN A 241 42.94 -7.35 18.34
#